data_AF-A0A6N8ED40-F1
#
_entry.id   AF-A0A6N8ED40-F1
#
_cell.length_a   1.000
_cell.length_b   1.000
_cell.length_c   1.000
_cell.angle_alpha   90.00
_cell.angle_beta   90.00
_cell.angle_gamma   90.00
#
_symmetry.space_group_name_H-M   'P 1'
#
loop_
_entity.id
_entity.type
_entity.pdbx_description
1 polymer ?
#
loop_
_entity_poly.entity_id
_entity_poly.type
_entity_poly.pdbx_seq_one_letter_code
_entity_poly.pdbx_strand_id
1 'polypeptide(L)'
;MDAEDQIAPPQDPMELESLYRGLETGTLSPPEQQRLAVSTRALLMAEVRETHIGPLPHADLLNRYDDATRQIIVQMAVDEQRHTHQMQAKSLDGAIRKDRRGQVFGLLIALTGLLVAGFVATFSPTAAAVIGSIDLLGMVALFVAPRVLEGLGRSSKTNDES
;
A
#
# COMPACT_ATOMS: atom_id res chain seq x y z
N MET A 1 -40.51 -33.70 21.49
CA MET A 1 -39.28 -32.91 21.52
C MET A 1 -39.12 -32.40 20.11
N ASP A 2 -39.55 -31.17 19.92
CA ASP A 2 -40.01 -30.62 18.64
C ASP A 2 -38.85 -30.32 17.70
N ALA A 3 -39.08 -30.53 16.40
CA ALA A 3 -38.08 -30.40 15.35
C ALA A 3 -37.51 -28.96 15.18
N GLU A 4 -38.12 -27.97 15.83
CA GLU A 4 -37.65 -26.57 15.85
C GLU A 4 -36.41 -26.36 16.74
N ASP A 5 -36.17 -27.20 17.75
CA ASP A 5 -35.06 -27.02 18.69
C ASP A 5 -33.70 -27.47 18.10
N GLN A 6 -33.74 -28.23 16.99
CA GLN A 6 -32.54 -28.82 16.37
C GLN A 6 -31.76 -27.85 15.48
N ILE A 7 -32.28 -26.66 15.16
CA ILE A 7 -31.65 -25.70 14.23
C ILE A 7 -31.23 -24.40 14.94
N ALA A 8 -31.54 -24.26 16.24
CA ALA A 8 -31.13 -23.10 17.02
C ALA A 8 -29.59 -23.06 17.17
N PRO A 9 -28.97 -21.87 17.03
CA PRO A 9 -27.55 -21.71 17.27
C PRO A 9 -27.20 -22.10 18.71
N PRO A 10 -26.08 -22.80 18.94
CA PRO A 10 -25.67 -23.19 20.28
C PRO A 10 -25.47 -21.94 21.14
N GLN A 11 -26.13 -21.90 22.29
CA GLN A 11 -26.06 -20.78 23.22
C GLN A 11 -24.95 -20.99 24.27
N ASP A 12 -24.49 -22.23 24.44
CA ASP A 12 -23.46 -22.62 25.41
C ASP A 12 -22.07 -22.67 24.74
N PRO A 13 -21.05 -21.95 25.26
CA PRO A 13 -19.66 -22.02 24.80
C PRO A 13 -19.09 -23.45 24.75
N MET A 14 -19.51 -24.34 25.65
CA MET A 14 -19.03 -25.73 25.70
C MET A 14 -19.59 -26.59 24.56
N GLU A 15 -20.80 -26.27 24.08
CA GLU A 15 -21.44 -26.96 22.95
C GLU A 15 -20.81 -26.53 21.61
N LEU A 16 -20.39 -25.26 21.50
CA LEU A 16 -19.64 -24.79 20.33
C LEU A 16 -18.29 -25.50 20.21
N GLU A 17 -17.57 -25.65 21.31
CA GLU A 17 -16.26 -26.29 21.35
C GLU A 17 -16.33 -27.77 20.93
N SER A 18 -17.37 -28.50 21.34
CA SER A 18 -17.54 -29.90 20.94
C SER A 18 -17.87 -30.04 19.45
N LEU A 19 -18.66 -29.12 18.88
CA LEU A 19 -18.95 -29.06 17.45
C LEU A 19 -17.70 -28.72 16.63
N TYR A 20 -16.85 -27.80 17.11
CA TYR A 20 -15.56 -27.48 16.47
C TYR A 20 -14.62 -28.68 16.46
N ARG A 21 -14.48 -29.39 17.60
CA ARG A 21 -13.68 -30.62 17.64
C ARG A 21 -14.22 -31.69 16.72
N GLY A 22 -15.54 -31.87 16.69
CA GLY A 22 -16.17 -32.84 15.80
C GLY A 22 -15.92 -32.53 14.33
N LEU A 23 -15.84 -31.24 13.96
CA LEU A 23 -15.45 -30.80 12.61
C LEU A 23 -13.99 -31.17 12.32
N GLU A 24 -13.09 -30.90 13.26
CA GLU A 24 -11.66 -31.20 13.14
C GLU A 24 -11.38 -32.71 13.01
N THR A 25 -12.15 -33.54 13.71
CA THR A 25 -12.05 -35.01 13.65
C THR A 25 -12.86 -35.63 12.51
N GLY A 26 -13.64 -34.84 11.75
CA GLY A 26 -14.45 -35.32 10.64
C GLY A 26 -15.64 -36.20 11.05
N THR A 27 -16.07 -36.11 12.31
CA THR A 27 -17.08 -37.00 12.91
C THR A 27 -18.47 -36.36 13.06
N LEU A 28 -18.69 -35.17 12.49
CA LEU A 28 -19.98 -34.48 12.59
C LEU A 28 -21.08 -35.16 11.77
N SER A 29 -22.23 -35.38 12.42
CA SER A 29 -23.45 -35.80 11.75
C SER A 29 -24.07 -34.65 10.92
N PRO A 30 -24.90 -34.95 9.89
CA PRO A 30 -25.56 -33.93 9.08
C PRO A 30 -26.31 -32.83 9.86
N PRO A 31 -27.06 -33.11 10.95
CA PRO A 31 -27.71 -32.06 11.72
C PRO A 31 -26.72 -31.16 12.48
N GLU A 32 -25.62 -31.72 12.98
CA GLU A 32 -24.59 -30.95 13.70
C GLU A 32 -23.82 -30.00 12.77
N GLN A 33 -23.56 -30.44 11.54
CA GLN A 33 -22.98 -29.58 10.49
C GLN A 33 -23.86 -28.35 10.20
N GLN A 34 -25.18 -28.55 10.16
CA GLN A 34 -26.13 -27.46 9.93
C GLN A 34 -26.14 -26.46 11.09
N ARG A 35 -26.07 -26.93 12.34
CA ARG A 35 -26.01 -26.08 13.54
C ARG A 35 -24.72 -25.26 13.60
N LEU A 36 -23.58 -25.87 13.28
CA LEU A 36 -22.30 -25.17 13.20
C LEU A 36 -22.29 -24.12 12.08
N ALA A 37 -22.91 -24.41 10.93
CA ALA A 37 -23.03 -23.45 9.83
C ALA A 37 -23.87 -22.22 10.22
N VAL A 38 -24.97 -22.42 10.97
CA VAL A 38 -25.83 -21.33 11.47
C VAL A 38 -25.09 -20.48 12.52
N SER A 39 -24.37 -21.12 13.46
CA SER A 39 -23.62 -20.40 14.50
C SER A 39 -22.45 -19.62 13.92
N THR A 40 -21.68 -20.22 13.01
CA THR A 40 -20.58 -19.56 12.30
C THR A 40 -21.10 -18.35 11.53
N ARG A 41 -22.24 -18.47 10.84
CA ARG A 41 -22.87 -17.34 10.14
C ARG A 41 -23.31 -16.23 11.10
N ALA A 42 -23.87 -16.56 12.26
CA ALA A 42 -24.27 -15.57 13.27
C ALA A 42 -23.06 -14.83 13.87
N LEU A 43 -21.97 -15.54 14.15
CA LEU A 43 -20.71 -14.94 14.64
C LEU A 43 -20.06 -14.04 13.59
N LEU A 44 -20.03 -14.48 12.32
CA LEU A 44 -19.54 -13.67 11.21
C LEU A 44 -20.38 -12.40 11.00
N MET A 45 -21.68 -12.44 11.28
CA MET A 45 -22.55 -11.24 11.24
C MET A 45 -22.35 -10.33 12.47
N ALA A 46 -22.07 -10.88 13.64
CA ALA A 46 -21.75 -10.12 14.85
C ALA A 46 -20.37 -9.44 14.76
N GLU A 47 -19.46 -9.99 13.96
CA GLU A 47 -18.13 -9.44 13.67
C GLU A 47 -18.10 -8.52 12.43
N VAL A 48 -19.23 -7.94 12.02
CA VAL A 48 -19.20 -6.79 11.11
C VAL A 48 -18.79 -5.56 11.91
N ARG A 49 -17.50 -5.46 12.25
CA ARG A 49 -16.91 -4.20 12.69
C ARG A 49 -16.84 -3.27 11.50
N GLU A 50 -17.72 -2.27 11.47
CA GLU A 50 -17.64 -1.16 10.53
C GLU A 50 -16.31 -0.42 10.74
N THR A 51 -15.33 -0.76 9.93
CA THR A 51 -14.02 -0.12 9.95
C THR A 51 -14.11 1.11 9.06
N HIS A 52 -14.11 2.30 9.66
CA HIS A 52 -14.09 3.55 8.89
C HIS A 52 -12.66 4.02 8.64
N ILE A 53 -12.39 4.37 7.39
CA ILE A 53 -11.12 4.92 6.93
C ILE A 53 -11.42 6.30 6.35
N GLY A 54 -11.06 7.33 7.09
CA GLY A 54 -11.26 8.72 6.66
C GLY A 54 -11.51 9.66 7.84
N PRO A 55 -11.43 10.98 7.60
CA PRO A 55 -11.57 11.99 8.65
C PRO A 55 -13.03 12.21 9.11
N LEU A 56 -14.01 11.60 8.43
CA LEU A 56 -15.43 11.74 8.73
C LEU A 56 -15.99 10.46 9.36
N PRO A 57 -16.86 10.57 10.38
CA PRO A 57 -17.64 9.44 10.87
C PRO A 57 -18.69 9.00 9.85
N HIS A 58 -19.28 7.82 10.04
CA HIS A 58 -20.34 7.34 9.17
C HIS A 58 -21.55 8.29 9.17
N ALA A 59 -22.26 8.37 8.04
CA ALA A 59 -23.37 9.31 7.87
C ALA A 59 -24.44 9.15 8.97
N ASP A 60 -24.77 7.91 9.33
CA ASP A 60 -25.75 7.61 10.37
C ASP A 60 -25.31 8.03 11.78
N LEU A 61 -24.01 8.09 12.04
CA LEU A 61 -23.45 8.62 13.30
C LEU A 61 -23.40 10.14 13.25
N LEU A 62 -23.01 10.72 12.12
CA LEU A 62 -22.93 12.16 11.90
C LEU A 62 -24.31 12.84 12.03
N ASN A 63 -25.37 12.17 11.58
CA ASN A 63 -26.76 12.63 11.66
C ASN A 63 -27.35 12.58 13.08
N ARG A 64 -26.72 11.85 14.02
CA ARG A 64 -27.16 11.79 15.43
C ARG A 64 -26.73 13.02 16.23
N TYR A 65 -25.74 13.77 15.75
CA TYR A 65 -25.32 15.02 16.38
C TYR A 65 -26.24 16.17 16.00
N ASP A 66 -26.34 17.18 16.87
CA ASP A 66 -26.97 18.45 16.55
C ASP A 66 -26.22 19.17 15.43
N ASP A 67 -26.88 20.11 14.77
CA ASP A 67 -26.33 20.77 13.58
C ASP A 67 -25.04 21.55 13.86
N ALA A 68 -24.88 22.15 15.05
CA ALA A 68 -23.67 22.89 15.41
C ALA A 68 -22.48 21.94 15.58
N THR A 69 -22.67 20.84 16.32
CA THR A 69 -21.65 19.80 16.49
C THR A 69 -21.29 19.15 15.15
N ARG A 70 -22.29 18.87 14.29
CA ARG A 70 -22.07 18.31 12.96
C ARG A 70 -21.19 19.22 12.09
N GLN A 71 -21.47 20.52 12.11
CA GLN A 71 -20.70 21.50 11.34
C GLN A 71 -19.24 21.58 11.82
N ILE A 72 -19.00 21.49 13.13
CA ILE A 72 -17.64 21.42 13.70
C ILE A 72 -16.91 20.17 13.22
N ILE A 73 -17.54 19.00 13.27
CA ILE A 73 -16.93 17.73 12.79
C ILE A 73 -16.56 17.81 11.32
N VAL A 74 -17.46 18.31 10.47
CA VAL A 74 -17.19 18.48 9.04
C VAL A 74 -16.05 19.48 8.82
N GLN A 75 -16.04 20.59 9.55
CA GLN A 75 -14.97 21.58 9.45
C GLN A 75 -13.62 20.99 9.84
N MET A 76 -13.55 20.24 10.96
CA MET A 76 -12.33 19.53 11.36
C MET A 76 -11.85 18.56 10.28
N ALA A 77 -12.76 17.83 9.64
CA ALA A 77 -12.40 16.91 8.56
C ALA A 77 -11.88 17.64 7.31
N VAL A 78 -12.45 18.77 6.95
CA VAL A 78 -11.98 19.63 5.84
C VAL A 78 -10.58 20.18 6.15
N ASP A 79 -10.36 20.63 7.38
CA ASP A 79 -9.06 21.17 7.80
C ASP A 79 -7.99 20.08 7.82
N GLU A 80 -8.31 18.89 8.31
CA GLU A 80 -7.42 17.72 8.26
C GLU A 80 -7.10 17.31 6.82
N GLN A 81 -8.10 17.28 5.94
CA GLN A 81 -7.90 16.99 4.52
C GLN A 81 -7.01 18.05 3.85
N ARG A 82 -7.22 19.33 4.16
CA ARG A 82 -6.38 20.43 3.67
C ARG A 82 -4.94 20.29 4.17
N HIS A 83 -4.75 19.96 5.45
CA HIS A 83 -3.43 19.73 6.03
C HIS A 83 -2.73 18.55 5.34
N THR A 84 -3.44 17.44 5.14
CA THR A 84 -2.94 16.25 4.44
C THR A 84 -2.51 16.59 3.02
N HIS A 85 -3.35 17.30 2.25
CA HIS A 85 -3.01 17.74 0.88
C HIS A 85 -1.79 18.66 0.86
N GLN A 86 -1.69 19.60 1.81
CA GLN A 86 -0.54 20.49 1.92
C GLN A 86 0.75 19.72 2.24
N MET A 87 0.68 18.76 3.15
CA MET A 87 1.80 17.88 3.50
C MET A 87 2.22 17.01 2.31
N GLN A 88 1.27 16.43 1.58
CA GLN A 88 1.53 15.66 0.37
C GLN A 88 2.18 16.52 -0.72
N ALA A 89 1.64 17.70 -1.01
CA ALA A 89 2.19 18.63 -1.98
C ALA A 89 3.62 19.06 -1.59
N LYS A 90 3.83 19.43 -0.33
CA LYS A 90 5.17 19.81 0.17
C LYS A 90 6.16 18.66 0.13
N SER A 91 5.72 17.44 0.43
CA SER A 91 6.55 16.24 0.34
C SER A 91 6.96 15.96 -1.11
N LEU A 92 5.99 16.03 -2.03
CA LEU A 92 6.23 15.86 -3.47
C LEU A 92 7.17 16.93 -4.02
N ASP A 93 6.94 18.21 -3.69
CA ASP A 93 7.82 19.31 -4.06
C ASP A 93 9.23 19.12 -3.49
N GLY A 94 9.33 18.65 -2.24
CA GLY A 94 10.59 18.29 -1.60
C GLY A 94 11.36 17.23 -2.38
N ALA A 95 10.67 16.16 -2.78
CA ALA A 95 11.23 15.08 -3.60
C ALA A 95 11.69 15.60 -4.97
N ILE A 96 10.83 16.32 -5.70
CA ILE A 96 11.17 16.91 -7.01
C ILE A 96 12.40 17.82 -6.90
N ARG A 97 12.46 18.69 -5.88
CA ARG A 97 13.60 19.59 -5.67
C ARG A 97 14.87 18.84 -5.28
N LYS A 98 14.76 17.72 -4.56
CA LYS A 98 15.91 16.87 -4.22
C LYS A 98 16.43 16.20 -5.49
N ASP A 99 15.57 15.62 -6.30
CA ASP A 99 15.93 14.95 -7.54
C ASP A 99 16.55 15.92 -8.54
N ARG A 100 15.95 17.11 -8.70
CA ARG A 100 16.50 18.16 -9.56
C ARG A 100 17.90 18.58 -9.12
N ARG A 101 18.15 18.75 -7.82
CA ARG A 101 19.48 19.07 -7.30
C ARG A 101 20.46 17.92 -7.54
N GLY A 102 20.04 16.68 -7.33
CA GLY A 102 20.82 15.48 -7.63
C GLY A 102 21.24 15.42 -9.10
N GLN A 103 20.31 15.67 -10.03
CA GLN A 103 20.59 15.70 -11.47
C GLN A 103 21.58 16.81 -11.84
N VAL A 104 21.47 18.00 -11.25
CA VAL A 104 22.41 19.10 -11.50
C VAL A 104 23.81 18.74 -11.01
N PHE A 105 23.95 18.20 -9.79
CA PHE A 105 25.27 17.77 -9.30
C PHE A 105 25.84 16.62 -10.12
N GLY A 106 25.01 15.66 -10.52
CA GLY A 106 25.43 14.57 -11.42
C GLY A 106 25.96 15.10 -12.76
N LEU A 107 25.25 16.05 -13.38
CA LEU A 107 25.70 16.70 -14.61
C LEU A 107 27.03 17.44 -14.43
N LEU A 108 27.19 18.20 -13.35
CA LEU A 108 28.43 18.92 -13.08
C LEU A 108 29.63 17.98 -12.90
N ILE A 109 29.44 16.86 -12.19
CA ILE A 109 30.47 15.84 -11.99
C ILE A 109 30.85 15.21 -13.34
N ALA A 110 29.87 14.81 -14.14
CA ALA A 110 30.11 14.21 -15.46
C ALA A 110 30.84 15.18 -16.40
N LEU A 111 30.41 16.44 -16.47
CA LEU A 111 31.10 17.46 -17.26
C LEU A 111 32.54 17.68 -16.78
N THR A 112 32.76 17.70 -15.48
CA THR A 112 34.11 17.85 -14.91
C THR A 112 34.98 16.63 -15.27
N GLY A 113 34.45 15.41 -15.15
CA GLY A 113 35.16 14.19 -15.54
C GLY A 113 35.53 14.18 -17.02
N LEU A 114 34.60 14.58 -17.89
CA LEU A 114 34.83 14.69 -19.33
C LEU A 114 35.88 15.76 -19.68
N LEU A 115 35.85 16.93 -19.03
CA LEU A 115 36.86 17.97 -19.21
C LEU A 115 38.25 17.48 -18.77
N VAL A 116 38.33 16.78 -17.65
CA VAL A 116 39.58 16.18 -17.16
C VAL A 116 40.08 15.13 -18.16
N ALA A 117 39.22 14.25 -18.67
CA ALA A 117 39.59 13.28 -19.69
C ALA A 117 40.13 13.95 -20.97
N GLY A 118 39.46 15.02 -21.44
CA GLY A 118 39.90 15.80 -22.59
C GLY A 118 41.26 16.47 -22.37
N PHE A 119 41.50 17.01 -21.18
CA PHE A 119 42.80 17.58 -20.82
C PHE A 119 43.89 16.50 -20.74
N VAL A 120 43.62 15.35 -20.11
CA VAL A 120 44.58 14.25 -20.01
C VAL A 120 44.93 13.67 -21.38
N ALA A 121 44.02 13.74 -22.35
CA ALA A 121 44.25 13.23 -23.71
C ALA A 121 45.45 13.89 -24.40
N THR A 122 45.82 15.12 -24.02
CA THR A 122 47.01 15.79 -24.58
C THR A 122 48.33 15.17 -24.09
N PHE A 123 48.31 14.45 -22.95
CA PHE A 123 49.48 13.81 -22.35
C PHE A 123 49.48 12.29 -22.52
N SER A 124 48.31 11.66 -22.39
CA SER A 124 48.14 10.21 -22.51
C SER A 124 46.75 9.87 -23.05
N PRO A 125 46.65 9.55 -24.35
CA PRO A 125 45.39 9.12 -24.95
C PRO A 125 44.78 7.89 -24.28
N THR A 126 45.63 6.94 -23.85
CA THR A 126 45.17 5.72 -23.17
C THR A 126 44.56 6.03 -21.80
N ALA A 127 45.18 6.90 -21.00
CA ALA A 127 44.63 7.29 -19.70
C ALA A 127 43.30 8.04 -19.86
N ALA A 128 43.22 8.95 -20.84
CA ALA A 128 41.99 9.65 -21.18
C ALA A 128 40.86 8.70 -21.60
N ALA A 129 41.17 7.68 -22.39
CA ALA A 129 40.20 6.67 -22.81
C ALA A 129 39.63 5.88 -21.61
N VAL A 130 40.46 5.51 -20.64
CA VAL A 130 40.01 4.82 -19.41
C VAL A 130 39.08 5.73 -18.60
N ILE A 131 39.47 6.98 -18.36
CA ILE A 131 38.66 7.94 -17.61
C ILE A 131 37.31 8.17 -18.31
N GLY A 132 37.33 8.44 -19.62
CA GLY A 132 36.11 8.66 -20.39
C GLY A 132 35.18 7.43 -20.43
N SER A 133 35.74 6.22 -20.46
CA SER A 133 34.94 4.98 -20.42
C SER A 133 34.24 4.80 -19.08
N ILE A 134 34.92 5.09 -17.96
CA ILE A 134 34.32 5.01 -16.62
C ILE A 134 33.21 6.07 -16.47
N ASP A 135 33.45 7.28 -16.94
CA ASP A 135 32.46 8.37 -16.90
C ASP A 135 31.20 8.00 -17.70
N LEU A 136 31.38 7.49 -18.93
CA LEU A 136 30.27 7.03 -19.77
C LEU A 136 29.51 5.86 -19.16
N LEU A 137 30.21 4.84 -18.64
CA LEU A 137 29.58 3.70 -17.98
C LEU A 137 28.80 4.13 -16.73
N GLY A 138 29.37 5.03 -15.93
CA GLY A 138 28.70 5.60 -14.75
C GLY A 138 27.42 6.33 -15.14
N MET A 139 27.45 7.12 -16.21
CA MET A 139 26.27 7.82 -16.73
C MET A 139 25.19 6.85 -17.23
N VAL A 140 25.57 5.80 -17.98
CA VAL A 140 24.61 4.79 -18.43
C VAL A 140 23.99 4.07 -17.23
N ALA A 141 24.79 3.68 -16.24
CA ALA A 141 24.31 3.00 -15.04
C ALA A 141 23.32 3.87 -14.24
N LEU A 142 23.62 5.16 -14.06
CA LEU A 142 22.78 6.06 -13.25
C LEU A 142 21.53 6.57 -13.98
N PHE A 143 21.59 6.76 -15.31
CA PHE A 143 20.49 7.40 -16.05
C PHE A 143 19.69 6.44 -16.93
N VAL A 144 20.28 5.35 -17.42
CA VAL A 144 19.62 4.41 -18.36
C VAL A 144 19.09 3.19 -17.62
N ALA A 145 19.86 2.62 -16.70
CA ALA A 145 19.46 1.38 -15.99
C ALA A 145 18.12 1.51 -15.23
N PRO A 146 17.82 2.62 -14.50
CA PRO A 146 16.53 2.77 -13.83
C PRO A 146 15.35 2.73 -14.81
N ARG A 147 15.49 3.39 -15.98
CA ARG A 147 14.44 3.48 -17.00
C ARG A 147 14.16 2.13 -17.67
N VAL A 148 15.20 1.33 -17.89
CA VAL A 148 15.06 -0.01 -18.47
C VAL A 148 14.35 -0.95 -17.49
N LEU A 149 14.71 -0.89 -16.20
CA LEU A 149 14.07 -1.69 -15.16
C LEU A 149 12.59 -1.34 -14.99
N GLU A 150 12.24 -0.05 -15.04
CA GLU A 150 10.84 0.42 -15.04
C GLU A 150 10.05 -0.13 -16.23
N GLY A 151 10.65 -0.16 -17.42
CA GLY A 151 10.02 -0.71 -18.64
C GLY A 151 9.74 -2.21 -18.54
N LEU A 152 10.68 -2.98 -17.98
CA LEU A 152 10.53 -4.43 -17.78
C LEU A 152 9.41 -4.76 -16.79
N GLY A 153 9.33 -4.02 -15.67
CA GLY A 153 8.26 -4.21 -14.68
C GLY A 153 6.86 -3.85 -15.21
N ARG A 154 6.77 -2.96 -16.19
CA ARG A 154 5.51 -2.54 -16.80
C ARG A 154 4.99 -3.55 -17.83
N SER A 155 5.88 -4.24 -18.54
CA SER A 155 5.50 -5.26 -19.53
C SER A 155 4.94 -6.55 -18.90
N SER A 156 5.31 -6.88 -17.66
CA SER A 156 4.76 -8.07 -16.99
C SER A 156 3.34 -7.85 -16.45
N LYS A 157 3.00 -6.63 -16.04
CA LYS A 157 1.65 -6.31 -15.53
C LYS A 157 0.58 -6.34 -16.62
N THR A 158 0.91 -5.91 -17.84
CA THR A 158 -0.05 -5.92 -18.97
C THR A 158 -0.41 -7.33 -19.44
N ASN A 159 0.47 -8.33 -19.24
CA ASN A 159 0.20 -9.72 -19.62
C ASN A 159 -0.59 -10.52 -18.58
N ASP A 160 -0.81 -9.97 -17.38
CA ASP A 160 -1.56 -10.63 -16.29
C ASP A 160 -3.01 -10.10 -16.16
N GLU A 161 -3.34 -9.03 -16.91
CA GLU A 161 -4.68 -8.43 -16.99
C GLU A 161 -5.43 -8.74 -18.32
N SER A 162 -4.91 -9.68 -19.13
CA SER A 162 -5.50 -10.11 -20.43
C SER A 162 -5.88 -11.59 -20.40
#